data_AF-A0A098YQK4-F1
#
_entry.id   AF-A0A098YQK4-F1
#
_cell.length_a   1.000
_cell.length_b   1.000
_cell.length_c   1.000
_cell.angle_alpha   90.00
_cell.angle_beta   90.00
_cell.angle_gamma   90.00
#
_symmetry.space_group_name_H-M   'P 1'
#
loop_
_entity.id
_entity.type
_entity.pdbx_description
1 polymer ?
#
loop_
_entity_poly.entity_id
_entity_poly.type
_entity_poly.pdbx_seq_one_letter_code
_entity_poly.pdbx_strand_id
1 'polypeptide(L)'
;MSTEHIVYLGLGSNLGRREEAIQQAIEQIKLSIGTVDRCSSLYETKPWGFSSDHLFMNACIRCRTFLSPEEVLEATQKIETAMGRTEKSYNGVYEDRVIDIDILLYDNLHIHTPALTIPHPFMHEREFVMKPLLEILDESDVI
;
A
#
# COMPACT_ATOMS: atom_id res chain seq x y z
N MET A 1 -23.50 0.45 -14.82
CA MET A 1 -23.59 0.03 -13.41
C MET A 1 -22.17 -0.03 -12.91
N SER A 2 -21.84 0.68 -11.83
CA SER A 2 -20.52 0.61 -11.23
C SER A 2 -20.38 -0.73 -10.52
N THR A 3 -19.35 -1.51 -10.86
CA THR A 3 -19.05 -2.78 -10.18
C THR A 3 -18.18 -2.48 -8.97
N GLU A 4 -18.44 -3.16 -7.85
CA GLU A 4 -17.56 -3.09 -6.68
C GLU A 4 -16.36 -4.03 -6.88
N HIS A 5 -15.18 -3.58 -6.50
CA HIS A 5 -13.89 -4.24 -6.67
C HIS A 5 -13.17 -4.39 -5.33
N ILE A 6 -12.32 -5.40 -5.23
CA ILE A 6 -11.44 -5.62 -4.07
C ILE A 6 -10.02 -5.19 -4.43
N VAL A 7 -9.45 -4.31 -3.61
CA VAL A 7 -8.06 -3.89 -3.71
C VAL A 7 -7.32 -4.15 -2.40
N TYR A 8 -6.11 -4.68 -2.52
CA TYR A 8 -5.19 -4.87 -1.40
C TYR A 8 -4.09 -3.82 -1.48
N LEU A 9 -3.95 -3.04 -0.41
CA LEU A 9 -2.96 -1.96 -0.32
C LEU A 9 -1.94 -2.27 0.75
N GLY A 10 -0.66 -2.08 0.42
CA GLY A 10 0.45 -2.10 1.37
C GLY A 10 0.71 -0.69 1.88
N LEU A 11 0.93 -0.55 3.20
CA LEU A 11 1.21 0.71 3.87
C LEU A 11 2.57 0.61 4.54
N GLY A 12 3.43 1.62 4.36
CA GLY A 12 4.76 1.67 4.97
C GLY A 12 5.12 3.06 5.48
N SER A 13 5.67 3.16 6.69
CA SER A 13 6.13 4.44 7.25
C SER A 13 7.37 4.26 8.10
N ASN A 14 8.40 5.09 7.92
CA ASN A 14 9.59 5.05 8.80
C ASN A 14 9.99 6.40 9.41
N LEU A 15 9.33 7.50 9.05
CA LEU A 15 9.56 8.81 9.66
C LEU A 15 8.48 9.18 10.68
N GLY A 16 8.90 9.87 11.74
CA GLY A 16 7.99 10.45 12.73
C GLY A 16 7.16 9.41 13.50
N ARG A 17 5.86 9.67 13.65
CA ARG A 17 4.92 8.81 14.40
C ARG A 17 4.31 7.78 13.45
N ARG A 18 5.10 6.76 13.11
CA ARG A 18 4.83 5.76 12.05
C ARG A 18 3.47 5.07 12.16
N GLU A 19 3.09 4.63 13.35
CA GLU A 19 1.78 4.00 13.60
C GLU A 19 0.62 4.97 13.37
N GLU A 20 0.78 6.23 13.81
CA GLU A 20 -0.23 7.27 13.58
C GLU A 20 -0.31 7.65 12.10
N ALA A 21 0.81 7.64 11.38
CA ALA A 21 0.83 7.84 9.93
C ALA A 21 0.07 6.71 9.22
N ILE A 22 0.28 5.45 9.59
CA ILE A 22 -0.51 4.34 9.02
C ILE A 22 -2.00 4.51 9.32
N GLN A 23 -2.36 4.83 10.57
CA GLN A 23 -3.76 5.04 10.93
C GLN A 23 -4.40 6.20 10.15
N GLN A 24 -3.69 7.33 10.01
CA GLN A 24 -4.15 8.47 9.23
C GLN A 24 -4.34 8.11 7.75
N ALA A 25 -3.40 7.34 7.17
CA ALA A 25 -3.52 6.86 5.79
C ALA A 25 -4.77 5.99 5.61
N ILE A 26 -5.05 5.07 6.55
CA ILE A 26 -6.27 4.24 6.53
C ILE A 26 -7.53 5.10 6.55
N GLU A 27 -7.59 6.15 7.39
CA GLU A 27 -8.75 7.06 7.42
C GLU A 27 -8.90 7.85 6.11
N GLN A 28 -7.81 8.30 5.49
CA GLN A 28 -7.85 8.98 4.19
C GLN A 28 -8.30 8.04 3.06
N ILE A 29 -7.89 6.77 3.11
CA ILE A 29 -8.30 5.72 2.17
C ILE A 29 -9.81 5.46 2.31
N LYS A 30 -10.34 5.38 3.54
CA LYS A 30 -11.78 5.24 3.79
C LYS A 30 -12.61 6.36 3.16
N LEU A 31 -12.08 7.57 3.16
CA LEU A 31 -12.75 8.76 2.62
C LEU A 31 -12.63 8.88 1.10
N SER A 32 -11.50 8.47 0.53
CA SER A 32 -11.14 8.81 -0.86
C SER A 32 -11.18 7.63 -1.82
N ILE A 33 -11.04 6.40 -1.32
CA ILE A 33 -10.90 5.19 -2.15
C ILE A 33 -12.08 4.26 -1.96
N GLY A 34 -12.45 3.95 -0.72
CA GLY A 34 -13.55 3.02 -0.47
C GLY A 34 -13.56 2.42 0.94
N THR A 35 -14.39 1.41 1.14
CA THR A 35 -14.59 0.81 2.46
C THR A 35 -13.44 -0.12 2.81
N VAL A 36 -12.68 0.22 3.85
CA VAL A 36 -11.67 -0.68 4.42
C VAL A 36 -12.35 -1.70 5.33
N ASP A 37 -12.37 -2.96 4.94
CA ASP A 37 -13.07 -4.03 5.67
C ASP A 37 -12.15 -5.04 6.34
N ARG A 38 -10.85 -5.03 6.03
CA ARG A 38 -9.81 -5.78 6.76
C ARG A 38 -8.54 -4.95 6.90
N CYS A 39 -7.88 -5.10 8.04
CA CYS A 39 -6.55 -4.54 8.32
C CYS A 39 -5.68 -5.63 8.95
N SER A 40 -4.42 -5.73 8.54
CA SER A 40 -3.46 -6.61 9.17
C SER A 40 -2.96 -6.03 10.50
N SER A 41 -2.20 -6.84 11.23
CA SER A 41 -1.31 -6.39 12.28
C SER A 41 -0.26 -5.43 11.75
N LEU A 42 0.33 -4.64 12.65
CA LEU A 42 1.47 -3.76 12.37
C LEU A 42 2.78 -4.54 12.50
N TYR A 43 3.66 -4.39 11.51
CA TYR A 43 4.95 -5.08 11.44
C TYR A 43 6.11 -4.11 11.38
N GLU A 44 6.97 -4.14 12.41
CA GLU A 44 8.21 -3.38 12.39
C GLU A 44 9.32 -4.17 11.66
N THR A 45 9.92 -3.54 10.65
CA THR A 45 10.97 -4.18 9.83
C THR A 45 12.11 -3.23 9.53
N LYS A 46 13.27 -3.81 9.20
CA LYS A 46 14.38 -3.03 8.65
C LYS A 46 14.03 -2.52 7.24
N PRO A 47 14.62 -1.39 6.81
CA PRO A 47 14.55 -0.93 5.43
C PRO A 47 14.98 -2.03 4.44
N TRP A 48 14.32 -2.07 3.29
CA TRP A 48 14.65 -3.01 2.21
C TRP A 48 15.23 -2.24 1.02
N GLY A 49 16.36 -2.70 0.49
CA GLY A 49 17.02 -2.09 -0.67
C GLY A 49 17.86 -0.84 -0.38
N PHE A 50 17.89 -0.35 0.87
CA PHE A 50 18.77 0.75 1.30
C PHE A 50 19.09 0.67 2.80
N SER A 51 20.04 1.50 3.26
CA SER A 51 20.38 1.61 4.69
C SER A 51 19.74 2.87 5.28
N SER A 52 19.06 2.71 6.40
CA SER A 52 18.57 3.81 7.23
C SER A 52 18.60 3.37 8.71
N ASP A 53 18.78 4.33 9.60
CA ASP A 53 18.67 4.13 11.05
C ASP A 53 17.21 4.01 11.50
N HIS A 54 16.25 4.31 10.61
CA HIS A 54 14.82 4.30 10.88
C HIS A 54 14.17 2.98 10.44
N LEU A 55 13.56 2.27 11.40
CA LEU A 55 12.77 1.09 11.11
C LEU A 55 11.43 1.46 10.48
N PHE A 56 10.98 0.67 9.51
CA PHE A 56 9.65 0.79 8.92
C PHE A 56 8.61 0.15 9.83
N MET A 57 7.46 0.78 9.92
CA MET A 57 6.21 0.13 10.29
C MET A 57 5.46 -0.19 9.00
N ASN A 58 5.01 -1.43 8.84
CA ASN A 58 4.29 -1.89 7.67
C ASN A 58 2.94 -2.51 8.05
N ALA A 59 1.96 -2.37 7.17
CA ALA A 59 0.66 -3.01 7.29
C ALA A 59 0.10 -3.29 5.90
N CYS A 60 -0.92 -4.15 5.81
CA CYS A 60 -1.74 -4.29 4.63
C CYS A 60 -3.20 -4.08 4.99
N ILE A 61 -3.98 -3.59 4.03
CA ILE A 61 -5.43 -3.45 4.17
C ILE A 61 -6.14 -4.01 2.95
N ARG A 62 -7.38 -4.45 3.17
CA ARG A 62 -8.33 -4.77 2.11
C ARG A 62 -9.38 -3.67 2.03
N CYS A 63 -9.60 -3.16 0.83
CA CYS A 63 -10.55 -2.10 0.56
C CYS A 63 -11.50 -2.53 -0.55
N ARG A 64 -12.80 -2.23 -0.37
CA ARG A 64 -13.82 -2.34 -1.41
C ARG A 64 -14.02 -0.99 -2.06
N THR A 65 -13.87 -0.92 -3.38
CA THR A 65 -13.90 0.33 -4.13
C THR A 65 -14.71 0.20 -5.42
N PHE A 66 -15.25 1.32 -5.90
CA PHE A 66 -15.86 1.43 -7.23
C PHE A 66 -14.94 2.16 -8.23
N LEU A 67 -13.75 2.56 -7.80
CA LEU A 67 -12.75 3.26 -8.60
C LEU A 67 -12.01 2.28 -9.51
N SER A 68 -11.50 2.71 -10.64
CA SER A 68 -10.58 1.93 -11.47
C SER A 68 -9.19 1.81 -10.81
N PRO A 69 -8.33 0.86 -11.24
CA PRO A 69 -6.95 0.76 -10.76
C PRO A 69 -6.15 2.07 -10.91
N GLU A 70 -6.36 2.81 -12.00
CA GLU A 70 -5.74 4.12 -12.23
C GLU A 70 -6.26 5.19 -11.27
N GLU A 71 -7.56 5.20 -11.00
CA GLU A 71 -8.17 6.12 -10.03
C GLU A 71 -7.70 5.82 -8.60
N VAL A 72 -7.55 4.54 -8.24
CA VAL A 72 -6.94 4.13 -6.97
C VAL A 72 -5.49 4.62 -6.89
N LEU A 73 -4.70 4.41 -7.95
CA LEU A 73 -3.30 4.87 -8.00
C LEU A 73 -3.19 6.39 -7.84
N GLU A 74 -4.06 7.16 -8.48
CA GLU A 74 -4.08 8.61 -8.34
C GLU A 74 -4.47 9.02 -6.90
N ALA A 75 -5.46 8.34 -6.33
CA ALA A 75 -5.92 8.61 -4.97
C ALA A 75 -4.83 8.30 -3.93
N THR A 76 -4.12 7.17 -4.04
CA THR A 76 -3.02 6.84 -3.12
C THR A 76 -1.91 7.88 -3.18
N GLN A 77 -1.52 8.32 -4.39
CA GLN A 77 -0.52 9.37 -4.59
C GLN A 77 -0.93 10.72 -3.98
N LYS A 78 -2.21 11.09 -4.10
CA LYS A 78 -2.76 12.30 -3.46
C LYS A 78 -2.69 12.21 -1.94
N ILE A 79 -3.01 11.04 -1.36
CA ILE A 79 -2.91 10.81 0.09
C ILE A 79 -1.46 10.93 0.55
N GLU A 80 -0.52 10.28 -0.13
CA GLU A 80 0.92 10.38 0.18
C GLU A 80 1.40 11.84 0.18
N THR A 81 1.03 12.59 -0.86
CA THR A 81 1.40 14.00 -1.01
C THR A 81 0.79 14.85 0.10
N ALA A 82 -0.49 14.66 0.41
CA ALA A 82 -1.18 15.37 1.49
C ALA A 82 -0.59 15.09 2.87
N MET A 83 -0.01 13.91 3.07
CA MET A 83 0.67 13.50 4.30
C MET A 83 2.15 13.92 4.35
N GLY A 84 2.65 14.63 3.34
CA GLY A 84 3.98 15.23 3.35
C GLY A 84 5.05 14.45 2.59
N ARG A 85 4.69 13.41 1.81
CA ARG A 85 5.62 12.80 0.86
C ARG A 85 5.64 13.59 -0.44
N THR A 86 6.62 14.49 -0.58
CA THR A 86 6.73 15.36 -1.76
C THR A 86 7.62 14.80 -2.87
N GLU A 87 8.43 13.78 -2.58
CA GLU A 87 9.33 13.13 -3.55
C GLU A 87 9.12 11.61 -3.57
N LYS A 88 9.14 11.03 -4.77
CA LYS A 88 9.17 9.58 -4.98
C LYS A 88 10.60 9.14 -5.20
N SER A 89 10.90 7.88 -4.83
CA SER A 89 12.17 7.24 -5.11
C SER A 89 12.52 7.37 -6.60
N TYR A 90 13.65 8.01 -6.88
CA TYR A 90 14.15 8.23 -8.23
C TYR A 90 15.38 7.35 -8.48
N ASN A 91 15.47 6.73 -9.66
CA ASN A 91 16.59 5.85 -10.06
C ASN A 91 16.93 4.71 -9.08
N GLY A 92 15.94 4.15 -8.39
CA GLY A 92 16.15 3.05 -7.45
C GLY A 92 16.77 3.47 -6.11
N VAL A 93 16.88 4.78 -5.84
CA VAL A 93 17.26 5.30 -4.52
C VAL A 93 16.01 5.35 -3.66
N TYR A 94 15.97 4.45 -2.67
CA TYR A 94 14.93 4.47 -1.65
C TYR A 94 15.31 5.44 -0.52
N GLU A 95 14.32 6.16 0.00
CA GLU A 95 14.51 7.17 1.03
C GLU A 95 13.47 7.00 2.14
N ASP A 96 13.78 7.56 3.31
CA ASP A 96 12.84 7.58 4.42
C ASP A 96 11.60 8.43 4.06
N ARG A 97 10.44 7.99 4.51
CA ARG A 97 9.15 8.55 4.12
C ARG A 97 8.12 8.48 5.23
N VAL A 98 7.24 9.49 5.22
CA VAL A 98 6.14 9.62 6.18
C VAL A 98 5.09 8.54 5.93
N ILE A 99 4.78 8.24 4.66
CA ILE A 99 3.89 7.15 4.28
C ILE A 99 4.20 6.70 2.83
N ASP A 100 4.05 5.41 2.58
CA ASP A 100 4.13 4.72 1.30
C ASP A 100 2.85 3.90 1.14
N ILE A 101 2.16 4.03 0.01
CA ILE A 101 0.91 3.30 -0.26
C ILE A 101 1.03 2.61 -1.62
N ASP A 102 1.25 1.30 -1.58
CA ASP A 102 1.42 0.46 -2.77
C ASP A 102 0.13 -0.33 -3.07
N ILE A 103 -0.26 -0.39 -4.35
CA ILE A 103 -1.30 -1.33 -4.80
C ILE A 103 -0.66 -2.71 -4.98
N LEU A 104 -1.09 -3.69 -4.18
CA LEU A 104 -0.53 -5.05 -4.19
C LEU A 104 -1.29 -5.96 -5.14
N LEU A 105 -2.61 -6.03 -4.96
CA LEU A 105 -3.53 -6.86 -5.74
C LEU A 105 -4.80 -6.04 -6.02
N TYR A 106 -5.44 -6.35 -7.14
CA TYR A 106 -6.71 -5.74 -7.52
C TYR A 106 -7.55 -6.79 -8.25
N ASP A 107 -8.62 -7.26 -7.61
CA ASP A 107 -9.37 -8.45 -8.02
C ASP A 107 -8.41 -9.56 -8.51
N ASN A 108 -8.67 -10.09 -9.71
CA ASN A 108 -7.79 -11.00 -10.45
C ASN A 108 -7.10 -10.31 -11.64
N LEU A 109 -6.98 -8.97 -11.61
CA LEU A 109 -6.43 -8.20 -12.72
C LEU A 109 -4.92 -8.40 -12.83
N HIS A 110 -4.47 -8.48 -14.08
CA HIS A 110 -3.06 -8.43 -14.44
C HIS A 110 -2.84 -7.19 -15.28
N ILE A 111 -2.13 -6.21 -14.71
CA ILE A 111 -1.85 -4.92 -15.35
C ILE A 111 -0.35 -4.80 -15.51
N HIS A 112 0.10 -4.46 -16.71
CA HIS A 112 1.50 -4.19 -17.02
C HIS A 112 1.59 -2.92 -17.86
N THR A 113 1.64 -1.78 -17.19
CA THR A 113 1.82 -0.47 -17.83
C THR A 113 3.03 0.25 -17.23
N PRO A 114 3.56 1.30 -17.88
CA PRO A 114 4.64 2.11 -17.30
C PRO A 114 4.27 2.77 -15.96
N ALA A 115 2.98 3.03 -15.72
CA ALA A 115 2.49 3.70 -14.51
C ALA A 115 2.10 2.73 -13.39
N LEU A 116 1.63 1.53 -13.73
CA LEU A 116 1.05 0.57 -12.79
C LEU A 116 1.32 -0.87 -13.21
N THR A 117 1.80 -1.67 -12.27
CA THR A 117 1.92 -3.13 -12.41
C THR A 117 1.17 -3.82 -11.28
N ILE A 118 0.25 -4.71 -11.64
CA ILE A 118 -0.56 -5.52 -10.70
C ILE A 118 -0.53 -6.98 -11.20
N PRO A 119 -0.25 -7.99 -10.35
CA PRO A 119 0.20 -7.88 -8.96
C PRO A 119 1.50 -7.05 -8.82
N HIS A 120 1.73 -6.47 -7.64
CA HIS A 120 2.94 -5.68 -7.40
C HIS A 120 4.19 -6.55 -7.64
N PRO A 121 5.16 -6.12 -8.48
CA PRO A 121 6.18 -7.00 -9.06
C PRO A 121 7.10 -7.67 -8.02
N PHE A 122 7.33 -7.02 -6.89
CA PHE A 122 8.21 -7.52 -5.83
C PHE A 122 7.48 -7.98 -4.57
N MET A 123 6.14 -8.11 -4.59
CA MET A 123 5.40 -8.42 -3.36
C MET A 123 5.85 -9.74 -2.74
N HIS A 124 6.04 -10.79 -3.55
CA HIS A 124 6.46 -12.11 -3.09
C HIS A 124 7.89 -12.16 -2.53
N GLU A 125 8.75 -11.22 -2.94
CA GLU A 125 10.13 -11.12 -2.47
C GLU A 125 10.24 -10.34 -1.15
N ARG A 126 9.16 -9.65 -0.75
CA ARG A 126 9.13 -8.74 0.40
C ARG A 126 8.33 -9.34 1.54
N GLU A 127 9.04 -9.91 2.51
CA GLU A 127 8.41 -10.51 3.70
C GLU A 127 7.54 -9.52 4.49
N PHE A 128 7.96 -8.25 4.54
CA PHE A 128 7.20 -7.16 5.18
C PHE A 128 5.90 -6.79 4.45
N VAL A 129 5.71 -7.28 3.22
CA VAL A 129 4.45 -7.22 2.47
C VAL A 129 3.68 -8.53 2.64
N MET A 130 4.32 -9.68 2.41
CA MET A 130 3.63 -10.97 2.41
C MET A 130 3.07 -11.36 3.77
N LYS A 131 3.80 -11.14 4.87
CA LYS A 131 3.30 -11.46 6.22
C LYS A 131 1.98 -10.74 6.55
N PRO A 132 1.91 -9.39 6.48
CA PRO A 132 0.65 -8.70 6.72
C PRO A 132 -0.42 -9.01 5.69
N LEU A 133 -0.06 -9.19 4.41
CA LEU A 133 -1.04 -9.53 3.37
C LEU A 133 -1.73 -10.86 3.63
N LEU A 134 -0.98 -11.90 4.00
CA LEU A 134 -1.52 -13.24 4.29
C LEU A 134 -2.52 -13.25 5.46
N GLU A 135 -2.49 -12.27 6.36
CA GLU A 135 -3.49 -12.15 7.44
C GLU A 135 -4.88 -11.72 6.94
N ILE A 136 -4.93 -11.03 5.79
CA ILE A 136 -6.15 -10.35 5.34
C ILE A 136 -6.72 -10.90 4.03
N LEU A 137 -5.97 -11.74 3.30
CA LEU A 137 -6.45 -12.42 2.10
C LEU A 137 -7.70 -13.25 2.40
N ASP A 138 -8.61 -13.34 1.44
CA ASP A 138 -9.68 -14.33 1.50
C ASP A 138 -9.17 -15.70 1.00
N GLU A 139 -9.82 -16.77 1.43
CA GLU A 139 -9.49 -18.14 0.98
C GLU A 139 -9.61 -18.30 -0.54
N SER A 140 -10.40 -17.45 -1.20
CA SER A 140 -10.60 -17.42 -2.64
C SER A 140 -9.56 -16.61 -3.41
N ASP A 141 -8.75 -15.80 -2.74
CA ASP A 141 -7.77 -14.93 -3.38
C ASP A 141 -6.49 -15.73 -3.65
N VAL A 142 -6.36 -16.23 -4.88
CA VAL A 142 -5.17 -17.00 -5.30
C VAL A 142 -4.06 -16.00 -5.63
N ILE A 143 -2.96 -16.08 -4.87
CA ILE A 143 -1.72 -15.31 -5.11
C ILE A 143 -0.77 -16.09 -6.01
#